data_AF-A0A2G3K8R6-F1
#
_entry.id   AF-A0A2G3K8R6-F1
#
_cell.length_a   1.000
_cell.length_b   1.000
_cell.length_c   1.000
_cell.angle_alpha   90.00
_cell.angle_beta   90.00
_cell.angle_gamma   90.00
#
_symmetry.space_group_name_H-M   'P 1'
#
loop_
_entity.id
_entity.type
_entity.pdbx_description
1 polymer ?
#
loop_
_entity_poly.entity_id
_entity_poly.type
_entity_poly.pdbx_seq_one_letter_code
_entity_poly.pdbx_strand_id
1 'polypeptide(L)'
;MNTHFALPLTRVKTSLLCVMLASALVACGTTPHSPGSTNNLLQQANEAMNAGAPDRAAELLTQASKLNPTSELVWVKLAQAQFERQDYPKAIDAATEALARSPNSAEARSIIFVSSMRLAVTSLGEIRADTPLSDTNKSEAETLVKELRDTLGEAILIPGVKPANRPAARPRPRPTVPTTTAKPQADAPTPPVASKPQPAATPTPSTTSSDPFGALR
;
A
#
# COMPACT_ATOMS: atom_id res chain seq x y z
N MET A 1 -95.18 -34.35 -22.43
CA MET A 1 -93.71 -34.31 -22.49
C MET A 1 -93.25 -32.89 -22.29
N ASN A 2 -92.35 -32.65 -21.32
CA ASN A 2 -91.26 -31.67 -21.37
C ASN A 2 -90.47 -31.76 -20.06
N THR A 3 -89.36 -32.49 -20.10
CA THR A 3 -88.40 -32.66 -19.01
C THR A 3 -87.38 -31.53 -19.04
N HIS A 4 -87.32 -30.74 -17.97
CA HIS A 4 -86.29 -29.71 -17.76
C HIS A 4 -84.94 -30.35 -17.41
N PHE A 5 -83.91 -29.92 -18.13
CA PHE A 5 -82.50 -30.30 -17.96
C PHE A 5 -81.87 -29.39 -16.89
N ALA A 6 -81.51 -29.94 -15.73
CA ALA A 6 -80.81 -29.23 -14.66
C ALA A 6 -79.36 -29.70 -14.58
N LEU A 7 -78.40 -28.81 -14.90
CA LEU A 7 -76.97 -29.08 -14.69
C LEU A 7 -76.57 -28.75 -13.23
N PRO A 8 -75.71 -29.57 -12.59
CA PRO A 8 -75.31 -29.38 -11.20
C PRO A 8 -74.25 -28.27 -11.03
N LEU A 9 -74.61 -27.30 -10.18
CA LEU A 9 -73.87 -26.08 -9.80
C LEU A 9 -72.57 -26.34 -8.99
N THR A 10 -72.14 -27.59 -8.86
CA THR A 10 -71.04 -28.01 -7.96
C THR A 10 -69.66 -28.04 -8.61
N ARG A 11 -69.54 -28.07 -9.94
CA ARG A 11 -68.23 -28.04 -10.64
C ARG A 11 -67.60 -26.65 -10.76
N VAL A 12 -68.38 -25.57 -10.62
CA VAL A 12 -67.86 -24.19 -10.77
C VAL A 12 -67.09 -23.74 -9.53
N LYS A 13 -67.52 -24.16 -8.33
CA LYS A 13 -66.88 -23.75 -7.06
C LYS A 13 -65.50 -24.37 -6.84
N THR A 14 -65.24 -25.58 -7.32
CA THR A 14 -63.91 -26.22 -7.25
C THR A 14 -62.92 -25.63 -8.26
N SER A 15 -63.40 -25.10 -9.39
CA SER A 15 -62.53 -24.42 -10.36
C SER A 15 -62.09 -23.03 -9.90
N LEU A 16 -62.89 -22.35 -9.07
CA LEU A 16 -62.56 -21.03 -8.53
C LEU A 16 -61.54 -21.08 -7.37
N LEU A 17 -61.44 -22.21 -6.66
CA LEU A 17 -60.49 -22.39 -5.56
C LEU A 17 -59.05 -22.60 -6.05
N CYS A 18 -58.86 -23.15 -7.25
CA CYS A 18 -57.51 -23.39 -7.82
C CYS A 18 -56.88 -22.16 -8.48
N VAL A 19 -57.66 -21.13 -8.83
CA VAL A 19 -57.14 -19.92 -9.49
C VAL A 19 -56.70 -18.85 -8.48
N MET A 20 -57.25 -18.87 -7.25
CA MET A 20 -56.84 -17.96 -6.17
C MET A 20 -55.60 -18.42 -5.38
N LEU A 21 -55.12 -19.65 -5.57
CA LEU A 21 -53.88 -20.15 -4.96
C LEU A 21 -52.65 -20.01 -5.88
N ALA A 22 -52.83 -19.52 -7.11
CA ALA A 22 -51.77 -19.48 -8.13
C ALA A 22 -51.17 -18.08 -8.37
N SER A 23 -51.50 -17.07 -7.54
CA SER A 23 -51.05 -15.68 -7.72
C SER A 23 -49.92 -15.23 -6.78
N ALA A 24 -49.27 -16.16 -6.07
CA ALA A 24 -48.19 -15.85 -5.12
C ALA A 24 -46.77 -16.19 -5.61
N LEU A 25 -46.55 -16.34 -6.92
CA LEU A 25 -45.21 -16.47 -7.50
C LEU A 25 -44.94 -15.40 -8.56
N VAL A 26 -45.09 -14.14 -8.18
CA VAL A 26 -44.29 -13.06 -8.79
C VAL A 26 -43.27 -12.62 -7.74
N ALA A 27 -42.35 -13.54 -7.44
CA ALA A 27 -41.04 -13.17 -6.93
C ALA A 27 -40.29 -12.52 -8.08
N CYS A 28 -40.52 -11.22 -8.29
CA CYS A 28 -39.61 -10.41 -9.08
C CYS A 28 -38.27 -10.54 -8.38
N GLY A 29 -37.32 -11.20 -9.03
CA GLY A 29 -36.01 -11.53 -8.48
C GLY A 29 -35.25 -10.25 -8.13
N THR A 30 -35.44 -9.76 -6.91
CA THR A 30 -34.35 -9.12 -6.20
C THR A 30 -33.36 -10.24 -5.93
N THR A 31 -32.38 -10.37 -6.82
CA THR A 31 -31.17 -11.12 -6.50
C THR A 31 -30.74 -10.63 -5.11
N PRO A 32 -30.61 -11.51 -4.11
CA PRO A 32 -29.99 -11.10 -2.87
C PRO A 32 -28.62 -10.57 -3.31
N HIS A 33 -28.37 -9.28 -3.07
CA HIS A 33 -27.08 -8.68 -3.31
C HIS A 33 -26.09 -9.55 -2.54
N SER A 34 -25.41 -10.42 -3.27
CA SER A 34 -24.40 -11.31 -2.72
C SER A 34 -23.46 -10.39 -1.94
N PRO A 35 -23.16 -10.68 -0.66
CA PRO A 35 -22.29 -9.82 0.16
C PRO A 35 -21.13 -9.36 -0.71
N GLY A 36 -21.06 -8.03 -0.89
CA GLY A 36 -20.46 -7.41 -2.07
C GLY A 36 -19.17 -8.11 -2.47
N SER A 37 -19.11 -8.60 -3.71
CA SER A 37 -17.87 -9.21 -4.21
C SER A 37 -16.71 -8.25 -3.95
N THR A 38 -15.51 -8.77 -3.69
CA THR A 38 -14.32 -7.93 -3.42
C THR A 38 -14.17 -6.82 -4.47
N ASN A 39 -14.48 -7.12 -5.73
CA ASN A 39 -14.47 -6.13 -6.83
C ASN A 39 -15.49 -5.01 -6.63
N ASN A 40 -16.71 -5.33 -6.20
CA ASN A 40 -17.74 -4.32 -5.93
C ASN A 40 -17.37 -3.44 -4.73
N LEU A 41 -16.81 -4.03 -3.66
CA LEU A 41 -16.30 -3.26 -2.52
C LEU A 41 -15.13 -2.35 -2.90
N LEU A 42 -14.20 -2.84 -3.74
CA LEU A 42 -13.11 -2.02 -4.28
C LEU A 42 -13.63 -0.86 -5.13
N GLN A 43 -14.64 -1.10 -5.97
CA GLN A 43 -15.26 -0.04 -6.77
C GLN A 43 -15.90 1.04 -5.88
N GLN A 44 -16.75 0.63 -4.93
CA GLN A 44 -17.39 1.57 -4.00
C GLN A 44 -16.35 2.32 -3.15
N ALA A 45 -15.26 1.66 -2.75
CA ALA A 45 -14.20 2.30 -2.00
C ALA A 45 -13.48 3.36 -2.84
N ASN A 46 -13.20 3.08 -4.11
CA ASN A 46 -12.60 4.05 -5.02
C ASN A 46 -13.55 5.25 -5.25
N GLU A 47 -14.84 5.01 -5.41
CA GLU A 47 -15.85 6.08 -5.51
C GLU A 47 -15.87 6.93 -4.24
N ALA A 48 -15.80 6.32 -3.06
CA ALA A 48 -15.71 7.03 -1.79
C ALA A 48 -14.41 7.85 -1.66
N MET A 49 -13.25 7.31 -2.09
CA MET A 49 -11.98 8.04 -2.13
C MET A 49 -12.07 9.27 -3.04
N ASN A 50 -12.64 9.11 -4.24
CA ASN A 50 -12.82 10.20 -5.20
C ASN A 50 -13.81 11.26 -4.69
N ALA A 51 -14.76 10.87 -3.85
CA ALA A 51 -15.70 11.77 -3.19
C ALA A 51 -15.11 12.45 -1.93
N GLY A 52 -13.83 12.22 -1.60
CA GLY A 52 -13.20 12.78 -0.40
C GLY A 52 -13.74 12.16 0.90
N ALA A 53 -14.25 10.93 0.85
CA ALA A 53 -14.78 10.18 1.98
C ALA A 53 -13.88 8.98 2.33
N PRO A 54 -12.64 9.22 2.82
CA PRO A 54 -11.68 8.14 3.05
C PRO A 54 -12.06 7.25 4.24
N ASP A 55 -12.88 7.72 5.19
CA ASP A 55 -13.48 6.89 6.25
C ASP A 55 -14.34 5.77 5.68
N ARG A 56 -15.28 6.13 4.79
CA ARG A 56 -16.15 5.15 4.11
C ARG A 56 -15.33 4.19 3.24
N ALA A 57 -14.31 4.70 2.56
CA ALA A 57 -13.42 3.86 1.77
C ALA A 57 -12.69 2.84 2.66
N ALA A 58 -12.15 3.25 3.80
CA ALA A 58 -11.45 2.36 4.73
C ALA A 58 -12.37 1.25 5.28
N GLU A 59 -13.64 1.56 5.57
CA GLU A 59 -14.63 0.56 6.00
C GLU A 59 -14.89 -0.48 4.91
N LEU A 60 -15.12 -0.04 3.68
CA LEU A 60 -15.34 -0.92 2.52
C LEU A 60 -14.11 -1.78 2.22
N LEU A 61 -12.92 -1.20 2.33
CA LEU A 61 -11.64 -1.88 2.10
C LEU A 61 -11.31 -2.88 3.22
N THR A 62 -11.73 -2.59 4.46
CA THR A 62 -11.63 -3.54 5.57
C THR A 62 -12.56 -4.73 5.38
N GLN A 63 -13.73 -4.54 4.77
CA GLN A 63 -14.59 -5.66 4.38
C GLN A 63 -13.97 -6.44 3.21
N ALA A 64 -13.44 -5.73 2.21
CA ALA A 64 -12.78 -6.35 1.07
C ALA A 64 -11.57 -7.20 1.48
N SER A 65 -10.79 -6.76 2.47
CA SER A 65 -9.60 -7.48 2.96
C SER A 65 -9.97 -8.76 3.69
N LYS A 66 -11.12 -8.81 4.36
CA LYS A 66 -11.66 -10.03 4.95
C LYS A 66 -12.14 -11.03 3.89
N LEU A 67 -12.72 -10.54 2.79
CA LEU A 67 -13.19 -11.40 1.70
C LEU A 67 -12.05 -11.95 0.83
N ASN A 68 -11.01 -11.13 0.61
CA ASN A 68 -9.85 -11.52 -0.18
C ASN A 68 -8.55 -11.18 0.57
N PRO A 69 -8.19 -12.00 1.57
CA PRO A 69 -7.05 -11.72 2.42
C PRO A 69 -5.72 -11.89 1.70
N THR A 70 -5.64 -12.45 0.49
CA THR A 70 -4.37 -12.64 -0.25
C THR A 70 -4.10 -11.54 -1.28
N SER A 71 -5.06 -10.65 -1.52
CA SER A 71 -4.93 -9.60 -2.53
C SER A 71 -4.06 -8.44 -2.05
N GLU A 72 -2.87 -8.28 -2.61
CA GLU A 72 -2.02 -7.10 -2.40
C GLU A 72 -2.80 -5.80 -2.62
N LEU A 73 -3.53 -5.71 -3.74
CA LEU A 73 -4.27 -4.51 -4.14
C LEU A 73 -5.22 -4.03 -3.06
N VAL A 74 -5.93 -4.94 -2.40
CA VAL A 74 -6.89 -4.58 -1.34
C VAL A 74 -6.17 -3.95 -0.14
N TRP A 75 -5.03 -4.51 0.26
CA TRP A 75 -4.24 -4.00 1.38
C TRP A 75 -3.57 -2.66 1.06
N VAL A 76 -3.06 -2.48 -0.16
CA VAL A 76 -2.51 -1.19 -0.62
C VAL A 76 -3.59 -0.11 -0.63
N LYS A 77 -4.79 -0.42 -1.15
CA LYS A 77 -5.91 0.52 -1.15
C LYS A 77 -6.36 0.86 0.27
N LEU A 78 -6.42 -0.14 1.17
CA LEU A 78 -6.71 0.10 2.58
C LEU A 78 -5.68 1.03 3.21
N ALA A 79 -4.39 0.80 2.97
CA ALA A 79 -3.31 1.64 3.46
C ALA A 79 -3.43 3.08 2.94
N GLN A 80 -3.76 3.26 1.66
CA GLN A 80 -4.01 4.57 1.07
C GLN A 80 -5.21 5.27 1.73
N ALA A 81 -6.32 4.56 1.95
CA ALA A 81 -7.48 5.12 2.64
C ALA A 81 -7.13 5.54 4.08
N GLN A 82 -6.38 4.73 4.83
CA GLN A 82 -5.93 5.10 6.18
C GLN A 82 -4.98 6.31 6.16
N PHE A 83 -4.11 6.40 5.15
CA PHE A 83 -3.22 7.54 4.97
C PHE A 83 -3.99 8.85 4.73
N GLU A 84 -5.02 8.83 3.88
CA GLU A 84 -5.87 10.00 3.63
C GLU A 84 -6.68 10.42 4.87
N ARG A 85 -7.01 9.45 5.74
CA ARG A 85 -7.61 9.72 7.06
C ARG A 85 -6.61 10.28 8.09
N GLN A 86 -5.34 10.43 7.71
CA GLN A 86 -4.23 10.79 8.58
C GLN A 86 -4.00 9.79 9.73
N ASP A 87 -4.56 8.58 9.62
CA ASP A 87 -4.31 7.47 10.55
C ASP A 87 -3.04 6.72 10.12
N TYR A 88 -1.90 7.39 10.30
CA TYR A 88 -0.59 6.89 9.88
C TYR A 88 -0.23 5.51 10.48
N PRO A 89 -0.52 5.20 11.75
CA PRO A 89 -0.30 3.86 12.28
C PRO A 89 -1.08 2.78 11.51
N LYS A 90 -2.39 2.97 11.28
CA LYS A 90 -3.17 1.98 10.51
C LYS A 90 -2.76 1.91 9.04
N ALA A 91 -2.28 3.01 8.47
CA ALA A 91 -1.73 3.02 7.12
C ALA A 91 -0.47 2.15 7.03
N ILE A 92 0.42 2.24 8.02
CA ILE A 92 1.62 1.39 8.11
C ILE A 92 1.20 -0.07 8.24
N ASP A 93 0.30 -0.42 9.15
CA ASP A 93 -0.17 -1.79 9.34
C ASP A 93 -0.70 -2.39 8.04
N ALA A 94 -1.63 -1.70 7.37
CA ALA A 94 -2.19 -2.17 6.10
C ALA A 94 -1.14 -2.28 4.97
N ALA A 95 -0.17 -1.36 4.92
CA ALA A 95 0.91 -1.44 3.95
C ALA A 95 1.91 -2.58 4.26
N THR A 96 2.14 -2.90 5.53
CA THR A 96 2.95 -4.08 5.89
C THR A 96 2.25 -5.37 5.51
N GLU A 97 0.92 -5.46 5.64
CA GLU A 97 0.14 -6.57 5.11
C GLU A 97 0.27 -6.66 3.57
N ALA A 98 0.24 -5.53 2.86
CA ALA A 98 0.50 -5.53 1.42
C ALA A 98 1.90 -6.11 1.09
N LEU A 99 2.94 -5.73 1.83
CA LEU A 99 4.30 -6.27 1.66
C LEU A 99 4.42 -7.74 2.02
N ALA A 100 3.64 -8.23 2.99
CA ALA A 100 3.59 -9.65 3.32
C ALA A 100 3.09 -10.50 2.14
N ARG A 101 2.25 -9.93 1.25
CA ARG A 101 1.77 -10.58 0.03
C ARG A 101 2.68 -10.34 -1.17
N SER A 102 3.20 -9.13 -1.28
CA SER A 102 4.04 -8.67 -2.37
C SER A 102 5.23 -7.89 -1.83
N PRO A 103 6.36 -8.56 -1.50
CA PRO A 103 7.51 -7.92 -0.88
C PRO A 103 8.12 -6.78 -1.71
N ASN A 104 7.86 -6.76 -3.02
CA ASN A 104 8.41 -5.79 -3.96
C ASN A 104 7.46 -4.61 -4.26
N SER A 105 6.35 -4.49 -3.52
CA SER A 105 5.39 -3.39 -3.70
C SER A 105 6.02 -2.03 -3.37
N ALA A 106 6.39 -1.28 -4.41
CA ALA A 106 6.96 0.06 -4.27
C ALA A 106 5.94 1.04 -3.66
N GLU A 107 4.66 0.88 -3.98
CA GLU A 107 3.57 1.69 -3.43
C GLU A 107 3.43 1.49 -1.93
N ALA A 108 3.40 0.23 -1.45
CA ALA A 108 3.33 -0.05 -0.02
C ALA A 108 4.56 0.47 0.74
N ARG A 109 5.77 0.32 0.18
CA ARG A 109 7.00 0.89 0.79
C ARG A 109 6.93 2.41 0.89
N SER A 110 6.40 3.08 -0.14
CA SER A 110 6.20 4.54 -0.14
C SER A 110 5.20 4.98 0.93
N ILE A 111 4.07 4.27 1.05
CA ILE A 111 3.05 4.56 2.08
C ILE A 111 3.66 4.41 3.48
N ILE A 112 4.39 3.33 3.76
CA ILE A 112 5.09 3.15 5.04
C ILE A 112 6.04 4.32 5.30
N PHE A 113 6.90 4.66 4.34
CA PHE A 113 7.88 5.73 4.50
C PHE A 113 7.23 7.08 4.84
N VAL A 114 6.25 7.51 4.04
CA VAL A 114 5.59 8.81 4.24
C VAL A 114 4.76 8.81 5.51
N SER A 115 4.06 7.71 5.83
CA SER A 115 3.29 7.58 7.07
C SER A 115 4.18 7.66 8.30
N SER A 116 5.31 6.92 8.32
CA SER A 116 6.26 6.93 9.43
C SER A 116 6.89 8.31 9.63
N MET A 117 7.22 9.02 8.54
CA MET A 117 7.74 10.38 8.61
C MET A 117 6.74 11.35 9.22
N ARG A 118 5.47 11.30 8.79
CA ARG A 118 4.43 12.17 9.34
C ARG A 118 4.12 11.81 10.79
N LEU A 119 4.07 10.53 11.12
CA LEU A 119 3.88 10.05 12.49
C LEU A 119 5.01 10.54 13.42
N ALA A 120 6.27 10.48 12.97
CA ALA A 120 7.40 11.00 13.73
C ALA A 120 7.29 12.51 13.99
N VAL A 121 6.89 13.29 12.97
CA VAL A 121 6.66 14.73 13.10
C VAL A 121 5.50 15.03 14.07
N THR A 122 4.39 14.30 13.97
CA THR A 122 3.25 14.42 14.89
C THR A 122 3.67 14.13 16.33
N SER A 123 4.36 13.01 16.57
CA SER A 123 4.82 12.60 17.90
C SER A 123 5.78 13.64 18.52
N LEU A 124 6.70 14.19 17.71
CA LEU A 124 7.58 15.25 18.16
C LEU A 124 6.82 16.53 18.53
N GLY A 125 5.76 16.85 17.78
CA GLY A 125 4.87 17.98 18.06
C GLY A 125 4.12 17.82 19.38
N GLU A 126 3.59 16.63 19.65
CA GLU A 126 2.89 16.29 20.90
C GLU A 126 3.83 16.43 22.11
N ILE A 127 5.03 15.85 22.05
CA ILE A 127 6.00 15.96 23.15
C ILE A 127 6.35 17.43 23.44
N ARG A 128 6.55 18.24 22.40
CA ARG A 128 6.88 19.67 22.54
C ARG A 128 5.73 20.49 23.13
N ALA A 129 4.48 20.10 22.87
CA ALA A 129 3.31 20.79 23.39
C ALA A 129 3.17 20.59 24.90
N ASP A 130 3.52 19.40 25.39
CA ASP A 130 3.32 19.01 26.79
C ASP A 130 4.55 19.26 27.67
N THR A 131 5.77 19.18 27.13
CA THR A 131 7.01 19.27 27.91
C THR A 131 8.18 19.84 27.09
N PRO A 132 9.07 20.66 27.69
CA PRO A 132 10.31 21.03 27.03
C PRO A 132 11.13 19.78 26.67
N LEU A 133 11.53 19.65 25.41
CA LEU A 133 12.36 18.52 24.98
C LEU A 133 13.66 18.46 25.78
N SER A 134 14.03 17.26 26.24
CA SER A 134 15.36 17.00 26.80
C SER A 134 16.43 17.22 25.73
N ASP A 135 17.65 17.58 26.15
CA ASP A 135 18.75 17.82 25.22
C ASP A 135 19.14 16.55 24.44
N THR A 136 19.01 15.37 25.06
CA THR A 136 19.17 14.08 24.38
C THR A 136 18.16 13.91 23.24
N ASN A 137 16.87 14.16 23.47
CA ASN A 137 15.83 14.00 22.46
C ASN A 137 16.00 15.01 21.31
N LYS A 138 16.49 16.22 21.60
CA LYS A 138 16.85 17.21 20.57
C LYS A 138 18.00 16.69 19.70
N SER A 139 19.10 16.24 20.31
CA SER A 139 20.26 15.75 19.56
C SER A 139 19.95 14.52 18.69
N GLU A 140 19.06 13.64 19.15
CA GLU A 140 18.62 12.47 18.38
C GLU A 140 17.80 12.91 17.16
N ALA A 141 16.83 13.80 17.34
CA ALA A 141 16.03 14.35 16.25
C ALA A 141 16.90 15.05 15.19
N GLU A 142 17.90 15.84 15.61
CA GLU A 142 18.86 16.47 14.70
C GLU A 142 19.69 15.45 13.90
N THR A 143 20.10 14.35 14.54
CA THR A 143 20.85 13.27 13.90
C THR A 143 20.01 12.59 12.82
N LEU A 144 18.75 12.25 13.12
CA LEU A 144 17.83 11.63 12.17
C LEU A 144 17.54 12.55 10.97
N VAL A 145 17.33 13.85 11.20
CA VAL A 145 17.11 14.82 10.12
C VAL A 145 18.35 14.95 9.24
N LYS A 146 19.55 14.92 9.84
CA LYS A 146 20.81 14.92 9.10
C LYS A 146 20.93 13.68 8.21
N GLU A 147 20.72 12.49 8.76
CA GLU A 147 20.78 11.24 8.00
C GLU A 147 19.76 11.21 6.85
N LEU A 148 18.54 11.68 7.11
CA LEU A 148 17.50 11.80 6.09
C LEU A 148 17.94 12.73 4.95
N ARG A 149 18.46 13.92 5.27
CA ARG A 149 18.96 14.87 4.27
C ARG A 149 20.10 14.28 3.45
N ASP A 150 21.04 13.62 4.11
CA ASP A 150 22.21 13.04 3.46
C ASP A 150 21.77 11.91 2.50
N THR A 151 20.77 11.12 2.90
CA THR A 151 20.14 10.06 2.07
C THR A 151 19.38 10.62 0.86
N LEU A 152 18.68 11.76 1.03
CA LEU A 152 17.96 12.43 -0.05
C LEU A 152 18.89 13.11 -1.08
N GLY A 153 20.18 13.21 -0.76
CA GLY A 153 21.15 13.99 -1.51
C GLY A 153 21.03 15.47 -1.14
N GLU A 154 22.11 16.02 -0.61
CA GLU A 154 22.35 17.35 0.02
C GLU A 154 21.76 18.60 -0.68
N ALA A 155 21.12 18.45 -1.85
CA ALA A 155 20.62 19.52 -2.70
C ALA A 155 19.10 19.79 -2.63
N ILE A 156 18.31 19.04 -1.84
CA ILE A 156 16.91 19.41 -1.59
C ILE A 156 16.84 20.48 -0.49
N LEU A 157 17.26 21.68 -0.91
CA LEU A 157 16.83 23.02 -0.52
C LEU A 157 16.49 23.28 0.95
N ILE A 158 17.45 23.85 1.68
CA ILE A 158 17.15 24.92 2.63
C ILE A 158 17.19 26.24 1.84
N PRO A 159 16.07 26.96 1.65
CA PRO A 159 16.13 28.35 1.22
C PRO A 159 16.90 29.16 2.28
N GLY A 160 18.15 29.54 1.97
CA GLY A 160 18.95 30.42 2.83
C GLY A 160 20.39 29.97 3.12
N VAL A 161 20.76 28.73 2.81
CA VAL A 161 22.17 28.31 2.89
C VAL A 161 22.79 28.47 1.51
N LYS A 162 23.61 29.53 1.32
CA LYS A 162 24.43 29.66 0.11
C LYS A 162 25.26 28.38 -0.03
N PRO A 163 25.23 27.66 -1.17
CA PRO A 163 26.12 26.53 -1.37
C PRO A 163 27.54 27.06 -1.17
N ALA A 164 28.26 26.49 -0.20
CA ALA A 164 29.66 26.82 -0.01
C ALA A 164 30.34 26.56 -1.36
N ASN A 165 30.96 27.60 -1.91
CA ASN A 165 31.65 27.57 -3.20
C ASN A 165 32.72 26.47 -3.14
N ARG A 166 32.35 25.24 -3.51
CA ARG A 166 33.30 24.17 -3.75
C ARG A 166 34.04 24.60 -5.03
N PRO A 167 35.37 24.85 -4.97
CA PRO A 167 36.11 25.22 -6.17
C PRO A 167 35.87 24.17 -7.24
N ALA A 168 35.42 24.60 -8.41
CA ALA A 168 35.21 23.73 -9.56
C ALA A 168 36.48 22.89 -9.76
N ALA A 169 36.34 21.57 -9.63
CA ALA A 169 37.43 20.65 -9.92
C ALA A 169 37.84 20.89 -11.38
N ARG A 170 39.07 21.38 -11.55
CA ARG A 170 39.64 21.73 -12.86
C ARG A 170 39.49 20.53 -13.80
N PRO A 171 39.01 20.72 -15.04
CA PRO A 171 38.88 19.61 -15.99
C PRO A 171 40.24 18.92 -16.15
N ARG A 172 40.34 17.63 -15.79
CA ARG A 172 41.49 16.82 -16.18
C ARG A 172 41.42 16.63 -17.70
N PRO A 173 42.48 16.95 -18.45
CA PRO A 173 42.49 16.72 -19.88
C PRO A 173 42.30 15.22 -20.17
N ARG A 174 41.31 14.94 -21.02
CA ARG A 174 40.99 13.59 -21.50
C ARG A 174 42.14 13.10 -22.39
N PRO A 175 42.74 11.92 -22.14
CA PRO A 175 43.69 11.33 -23.07
C PRO A 175 42.98 11.05 -24.41
N THR A 176 43.47 11.66 -25.48
CA THR A 176 43.08 11.37 -26.86
C THR A 176 43.59 9.99 -27.24
N VAL A 177 42.69 9.02 -27.34
CA VAL A 177 42.97 7.71 -27.94
C VAL A 177 42.86 7.86 -29.47
N PRO A 178 43.88 7.55 -30.27
CA PRO A 178 43.78 7.59 -31.72
C PRO A 178 42.87 6.45 -32.23
N THR A 179 41.83 6.82 -32.97
CA THR A 179 40.99 5.91 -33.74
C THR A 179 41.82 5.23 -34.83
N THR A 180 41.99 3.92 -34.75
CA THR A 180 42.40 3.09 -35.89
C THR A 180 41.27 2.12 -36.23
N THR A 181 40.66 2.35 -37.38
CA THR A 181 39.74 1.47 -38.09
C THR A 181 40.45 0.17 -38.50
N ALA A 182 39.99 -0.98 -38.03
CA ALA A 182 40.12 -2.26 -38.73
C ALA A 182 39.16 -3.33 -38.15
N LYS A 183 38.29 -3.86 -39.00
CA LYS A 183 37.69 -5.20 -38.94
C LYS A 183 37.92 -5.81 -40.34
N PRO A 184 37.82 -7.13 -40.61
CA PRO A 184 37.56 -8.28 -39.74
C PRO A 184 38.45 -9.52 -40.01
N GLN A 185 38.71 -10.39 -39.03
CA GLN A 185 38.70 -11.83 -39.32
C GLN A 185 38.51 -12.70 -38.08
N ALA A 186 37.77 -13.78 -38.32
CA ALA A 186 37.38 -14.83 -37.40
C ALA A 186 38.51 -15.83 -37.16
N ASP A 187 38.56 -16.41 -35.96
CA ASP A 187 38.93 -17.80 -35.76
C ASP A 187 38.40 -18.32 -34.41
N ALA A 188 38.17 -19.63 -34.40
CA ALA A 188 37.26 -20.42 -33.56
C ALA A 188 37.83 -20.81 -32.16
N PRO A 189 37.07 -21.53 -31.31
CA PRO A 189 37.14 -21.45 -29.84
C PRO A 189 38.03 -22.50 -29.16
N THR A 190 38.47 -22.23 -27.92
CA THR A 190 39.02 -23.23 -26.98
C THR A 190 38.70 -22.84 -25.50
N PRO A 191 38.68 -23.81 -24.55
CA PRO A 191 37.69 -23.97 -23.48
C PRO A 191 37.99 -23.22 -22.15
N PRO A 192 37.02 -23.16 -21.19
CA PRO A 192 37.16 -22.37 -19.97
C PRO A 192 37.98 -23.10 -18.90
N VAL A 193 38.99 -22.41 -18.36
CA VAL A 193 39.69 -22.81 -17.14
C VAL A 193 39.01 -22.16 -15.94
N ALA A 194 38.74 -23.00 -14.94
CA ALA A 194 38.02 -22.73 -13.72
C ALA A 194 38.61 -21.61 -12.85
N SER A 195 37.73 -20.72 -12.36
CA SER A 195 38.04 -19.77 -11.28
C SER A 195 37.61 -20.36 -9.93
N LYS A 196 38.56 -20.46 -9.01
CA LYS A 196 38.41 -20.97 -7.65
C LYS A 196 37.75 -19.92 -6.74
N PRO A 197 36.88 -20.27 -5.77
CA PRO A 197 36.20 -19.31 -4.89
C PRO A 197 37.12 -18.79 -3.77
N GLN A 198 37.04 -17.49 -3.48
CA GLN A 198 37.67 -16.83 -2.35
C GLN A 198 36.72 -16.84 -1.11
N PRO A 199 37.18 -17.20 0.11
CA PRO A 199 36.31 -17.27 1.29
C PRO A 199 35.94 -15.91 1.89
N ALA A 200 34.73 -15.88 2.45
CA ALA A 200 34.08 -14.76 3.13
C ALA A 200 34.73 -14.40 4.48
N ALA A 201 34.77 -13.10 4.78
CA ALA A 201 35.09 -12.55 6.09
C ALA A 201 33.83 -12.45 6.96
N THR A 202 33.92 -12.94 8.20
CA THR A 202 32.93 -12.84 9.28
C THR A 202 32.78 -11.40 9.80
N PRO A 203 31.57 -10.92 10.15
CA PRO A 203 31.38 -9.67 10.86
C PRO A 203 31.53 -9.86 12.39
N THR A 204 32.27 -8.95 13.03
CA THR A 204 32.30 -8.77 14.49
C THR A 204 31.08 -7.96 14.97
N PRO A 205 30.60 -8.17 16.21
CA PRO A 205 29.45 -7.45 16.76
C PRO A 205 29.90 -6.12 17.41
N SER A 206 29.30 -5.00 16.99
CA SER A 206 29.37 -3.74 17.73
C SER A 206 28.17 -3.64 18.67
N THR A 207 28.41 -3.87 19.96
CA THR A 207 27.51 -3.53 21.06
C THR A 207 27.83 -2.14 21.58
N THR A 208 27.00 -1.15 21.24
CA THR A 208 26.73 0.02 22.11
C THR A 208 25.27 0.40 21.89
N SER A 209 24.38 -0.17 22.71
CA SER A 209 22.98 0.23 22.77
C SER A 209 22.88 1.44 23.69
N SER A 210 22.77 2.63 23.11
CA SER A 210 22.19 3.78 23.78
C SER A 210 20.68 3.53 23.86
N ASP A 211 20.22 2.93 24.97
CA ASP A 211 18.79 2.67 25.20
C ASP A 211 18.06 4.00 25.46
N PRO A 212 17.22 4.48 24.52
CA PRO A 212 16.53 5.76 24.66
C PRO A 212 15.35 5.68 25.65
N PHE A 213 15.04 4.49 26.18
CA PHE A 213 13.92 4.25 27.10
C PHE A 213 14.36 3.91 28.53
N GLY A 214 15.66 3.95 28.83
CA GLY A 214 16.20 3.63 30.17
C GLY A 214 15.68 4.54 31.30
N ALA A 215 15.17 5.73 30.96
CA ALA A 215 14.59 6.68 31.91
C ALA A 215 13.10 6.40 32.26
N LEU A 216 12.48 5.37 31.64
CA LEU A 216 11.07 5.02 31.84
C LEU A 216 10.87 3.75 32.70
N ARG A 217 11.94 3.23 33.33
CA ARG A 217 11.90 2.07 34.23
C ARG A 217 11.93 2.44 35.70
#